data_AF-A0A6L7MBE2-F1
#
_entry.id   AF-A0A6L7MBE2-F1
#
_cell.length_a   1.000
_cell.length_b   1.000
_cell.length_c   1.000
_cell.angle_alpha   90.00
_cell.angle_beta   90.00
_cell.angle_gamma   90.00
#
_symmetry.space_group_name_H-M   'P 1'
#
loop_
_entity.id
_entity.type
_entity.pdbx_description
1 polymer ?
#
loop_
_entity_poly.entity_id
_entity_poly.type
_entity_poly.pdbx_seq_one_letter_code
_entity_poly.pdbx_strand_id
1 'polypeptide(L)'
;LAQYWENPNQFDPERFDKTRSVGRSRFAYIPFAAGHRNCIGSHMALMQSKLVVALIMQRYELSLFPGHIVEPQAATTMRPKYGMKMSISRLAA
;
A
#
# COMPACT_ATOMS: atom_id res chain seq x y z
N LEU A 1 -4.19 12.89 -11.57
CA LEU A 1 -3.72 11.49 -11.38
C LEU A 1 -3.57 10.74 -12.71
N ALA A 2 -4.59 10.72 -13.57
CA ALA A 2 -4.54 10.05 -14.87
C ALA A 2 -3.37 10.51 -15.78
N GLN A 3 -2.91 11.76 -15.65
CA GLN A 3 -1.73 12.28 -16.36
C GLN A 3 -0.39 11.62 -15.95
N TYR A 4 -0.35 10.88 -14.84
CA TYR A 4 0.87 10.22 -14.33
C TYR A 4 0.71 8.70 -14.20
N TRP A 5 -0.52 8.23 -14.10
CA TRP A 5 -0.84 6.84 -13.77
C TRP A 5 -1.97 6.35 -14.65
N GLU A 6 -1.72 5.24 -15.33
CA GLU A 6 -2.77 4.43 -15.95
C GLU A 6 -3.63 3.81 -14.84
N ASN A 7 -4.97 3.85 -14.99
CA ASN A 7 -5.95 3.31 -14.05
C ASN A 7 -5.59 3.62 -12.57
N PRO A 8 -5.58 4.91 -12.15
CA PRO A 8 -5.04 5.32 -10.85
C PRO A 8 -5.83 4.80 -9.65
N ASN A 9 -7.08 4.39 -9.87
CA ASN A 9 -7.96 3.85 -8.82
C ASN A 9 -7.86 2.33 -8.68
N GLN A 10 -7.08 1.66 -9.55
CA GLN A 10 -6.89 0.21 -9.50
C GLN A 10 -5.66 -0.14 -8.67
N PHE A 11 -5.79 -1.12 -7.78
CA PHE A 11 -4.64 -1.74 -7.13
C PHE A 11 -3.92 -2.68 -8.09
N ASP A 12 -2.80 -2.24 -8.64
CA ASP A 12 -1.99 -2.96 -9.62
C ASP A 12 -0.51 -2.82 -9.21
N PRO A 13 0.06 -3.79 -8.50
CA PRO A 13 1.46 -3.77 -8.05
C PRO A 13 2.47 -3.81 -9.20
N GLU A 14 2.14 -4.49 -10.30
CA GLU A 14 3.03 -4.67 -11.46
C GLU A 14 3.32 -3.33 -12.18
N ARG A 15 2.55 -2.28 -11.93
CA ARG A 15 2.86 -0.94 -12.47
C ARG A 15 4.25 -0.44 -12.06
N PHE A 16 4.83 -0.98 -10.98
CA PHE A 16 6.17 -0.61 -10.52
C PHE A 16 7.29 -1.44 -11.17
N ASP A 17 6.98 -2.36 -12.07
CA ASP A 17 7.98 -3.10 -12.83
C ASP A 17 8.87 -2.18 -13.67
N LYS A 18 10.10 -2.62 -13.92
CA LYS A 18 11.11 -1.84 -14.65
C LYS A 18 10.62 -1.43 -16.03
N THR A 19 9.97 -2.35 -16.75
CA THR A 19 9.45 -2.13 -18.11
C THR A 19 8.26 -1.16 -18.12
N ARG A 20 7.37 -1.24 -17.13
CA ARG A 20 6.17 -0.37 -17.01
C ARG A 20 6.46 0.99 -16.36
N SER A 21 7.69 1.19 -15.87
CA SER A 21 8.13 2.43 -15.23
C SER A 21 8.98 3.32 -16.14
N VAL A 22 9.31 2.88 -17.35
CA VAL A 22 10.08 3.65 -18.34
C VAL A 22 9.35 4.97 -18.65
N GLY A 23 10.07 6.08 -18.56
CA GLY A 23 9.51 7.41 -18.83
C GLY A 23 8.65 8.01 -17.71
N ARG A 24 8.41 7.28 -16.60
CA ARG A 24 7.67 7.85 -15.46
C ARG A 24 8.48 8.97 -14.80
N SER A 25 7.82 10.10 -14.56
CA SER A 25 8.42 11.20 -13.82
C SER A 25 8.92 10.74 -12.44
N ARG A 26 10.15 11.15 -12.08
CA ARG A 26 10.74 10.88 -10.76
C ARG A 26 9.90 11.42 -9.60
N PHE A 27 9.05 12.42 -9.85
CA PHE A 27 8.16 13.02 -8.84
C PHE A 27 6.72 12.52 -8.91
N ALA A 28 6.41 11.55 -9.77
CA ALA A 28 5.07 10.94 -9.83
C ALA A 28 4.78 10.04 -8.61
N TYR A 29 5.82 9.58 -7.90
CA TYR A 29 5.71 8.68 -6.75
C TYR A 29 6.67 9.11 -5.62
N ILE A 30 6.15 9.78 -4.59
CA ILE A 30 6.92 10.31 -3.46
C ILE A 30 6.27 9.96 -2.10
N PRO A 31 6.04 8.67 -1.80
CA PRO A 31 5.31 8.24 -0.59
C PRO A 31 6.01 8.61 0.73
N PHE A 32 7.32 8.88 0.67
CA PHE A 32 8.16 9.24 1.81
C PHE A 32 8.80 10.63 1.65
N ALA A 33 8.18 11.51 0.83
CA ALA A 33 8.73 12.78 0.38
C ALA A 33 10.09 12.64 -0.35
N ALA A 34 10.69 13.76 -0.74
CA ALA A 34 11.96 13.82 -1.48
C ALA A 34 12.86 14.94 -0.95
N GLY A 35 14.17 14.85 -1.22
CA GLY A 35 15.17 15.85 -0.79
C GLY A 35 15.57 15.75 0.68
N HIS A 36 16.16 16.82 1.22
CA HIS A 36 16.75 16.86 2.56
C HIS A 36 15.77 16.65 3.72
N ARG A 37 14.46 16.74 3.46
CA ARG A 37 13.39 16.56 4.45
C ARG A 37 12.52 15.34 4.12
N ASN A 38 13.08 14.36 3.42
CA ASN A 38 12.41 13.07 3.23
C ASN A 38 12.27 12.33 4.57
N CYS A 39 11.42 11.30 4.60
CA CYS A 39 11.20 10.51 5.79
C CYS A 39 12.47 9.71 6.14
N ILE A 40 13.08 10.07 7.28
CA ILE A 40 14.22 9.34 7.86
C ILE A 40 13.90 7.86 8.15
N GLY A 41 12.63 7.56 8.41
CA GLY A 41 12.13 6.20 8.67
C GLY A 41 11.77 5.39 7.42
N SER A 42 11.98 5.90 6.21
CA SER A 42 11.54 5.24 4.96
C SER A 42 12.03 3.79 4.80
N HIS A 43 13.32 3.54 5.05
CA HIS A 43 13.90 2.19 4.97
C HIS A 43 13.32 1.24 6.02
N MET A 44 13.17 1.73 7.27
CA MET A 44 12.56 0.97 8.36
C MET A 44 11.10 0.62 8.03
N ALA A 45 10.31 1.59 7.57
CA ALA A 45 8.91 1.40 7.21
C ALA A 45 8.74 0.35 6.11
N LEU A 46 9.55 0.40 5.04
CA LEU A 46 9.50 -0.58 3.96
C LEU A 46 9.93 -1.98 4.43
N MET A 47 10.97 -2.08 5.25
CA MET A 47 11.43 -3.36 5.79
C MET A 47 10.37 -3.99 6.69
N GLN A 48 9.83 -3.23 7.65
CA GLN A 48 8.79 -3.71 8.56
C GLN A 48 7.50 -4.07 7.83
N SER A 49 7.05 -3.25 6.88
CA SER A 49 5.83 -3.52 6.12
C SER A 49 5.92 -4.83 5.34
N LYS A 50 7.06 -5.06 4.66
CA LYS A 50 7.30 -6.32 3.94
C LYS A 50 7.32 -7.52 4.89
N LEU A 51 7.97 -7.39 6.04
CA LEU A 51 8.03 -8.47 7.03
C LEU A 51 6.65 -8.81 7.58
N VAL A 52 5.87 -7.81 7.99
CA VAL A 52 4.51 -8.00 8.52
C VAL A 52 3.62 -8.66 7.47
N VAL A 53 3.61 -8.15 6.24
CA VAL A 53 2.81 -8.73 5.16
C VAL A 53 3.23 -10.17 4.86
N ALA A 54 4.52 -10.44 4.73
CA ALA A 54 5.03 -11.79 4.46
C ALA A 54 4.66 -12.79 5.57
N LEU A 55 4.82 -12.40 6.84
CA LEU A 55 4.51 -13.27 7.98
C LEU A 55 3.01 -13.57 8.09
N ILE A 56 2.15 -12.61 7.75
CA ILE A 56 0.70 -12.83 7.72
C ILE A 56 0.34 -13.76 6.56
N MET A 57 0.79 -13.45 5.35
CA MET A 57 0.45 -14.21 4.14
C MET A 57 0.99 -15.65 4.13
N GLN A 58 2.04 -15.95 4.90
CA GLN A 58 2.52 -17.33 5.06
C GLN A 58 1.61 -18.21 5.91
N ARG A 59 0.74 -17.62 6.73
CA ARG A 59 -0.04 -18.36 7.75
C ARG A 59 -1.53 -18.17 7.62
N TYR A 60 -1.95 -17.07 7.02
CA TYR A 60 -3.34 -16.66 6.99
C TYR A 60 -3.72 -16.14 5.61
N GLU A 61 -4.95 -16.46 5.22
CA GLU A 61 -5.66 -15.79 4.15
C GLU A 61 -6.59 -14.74 4.77
N LEU A 62 -6.58 -13.53 4.19
CA LEU A 62 -7.37 -12.40 4.65
C LEU A 62 -8.41 -12.06 3.59
N SER A 63 -9.68 -11.98 3.99
CA SER A 63 -10.76 -11.45 3.16
C SER A 63 -11.43 -10.27 3.85
N LEU A 64 -11.93 -9.32 3.07
CA LEU A 64 -12.68 -8.19 3.61
C LEU A 64 -13.93 -8.72 4.32
N PHE A 65 -14.17 -8.26 5.55
CA PHE A 65 -15.37 -8.69 6.26
C PHE A 65 -16.63 -8.28 5.46
N PRO A 66 -17.63 -9.17 5.28
CA PRO A 66 -18.80 -8.87 4.46
C PRO A 66 -19.48 -7.56 4.86
N GLY A 67 -19.70 -6.68 3.88
CA GLY A 67 -20.33 -5.37 4.10
C GLY A 67 -19.43 -4.32 4.76
N HIS A 68 -18.15 -4.60 5.02
CA HIS A 68 -17.23 -3.59 5.56
C HIS A 68 -16.93 -2.51 4.51
N ILE A 69 -17.22 -1.25 4.86
CA ILE A 69 -17.01 -0.11 3.98
C ILE A 69 -15.61 0.49 4.22
N VAL A 70 -14.85 0.67 3.15
CA VAL A 70 -13.51 1.29 3.19
C VAL A 70 -13.60 2.73 2.69
N GLU A 71 -13.54 3.67 3.62
CA GLU A 71 -13.52 5.12 3.34
C GLU A 71 -12.25 5.76 3.90
N PRO A 72 -11.58 6.64 3.14
CA PRO A 72 -10.47 7.41 3.69
C PRO A 72 -10.98 8.48 4.67
N GLN A 73 -10.31 8.60 5.80
CA GLN A 73 -10.48 9.70 6.75
C GLN A 73 -9.18 10.50 6.81
N ALA A 74 -9.28 11.79 6.50
CA ALA A 74 -8.20 12.74 6.80
C ALA A 74 -8.18 13.04 8.30
N ALA A 75 -7.05 12.78 8.94
CA ALA A 75 -6.70 13.20 10.29
C ALA A 75 -5.25 13.70 10.26
N THR A 76 -4.52 13.67 11.39
CA THR A 76 -3.07 13.92 11.40
C THR A 76 -2.33 13.01 10.40
N THR A 77 -2.83 11.78 10.23
CA THR A 77 -2.45 10.87 9.14
C THR A 77 -3.71 10.36 8.43
N MET A 78 -3.59 9.96 7.16
CA MET A 78 -4.70 9.28 6.47
C MET A 78 -4.89 7.88 7.04
N ARG A 79 -6.15 7.51 7.28
CA ARG A 79 -6.53 6.18 7.79
C ARG A 79 -7.90 5.74 7.29
N PRO A 80 -8.24 4.44 7.36
CA PRO A 80 -9.61 3.99 7.14
C PRO A 80 -10.56 4.51 8.24
N LYS A 81 -11.64 5.20 7.85
CA LYS A 81 -12.61 5.83 8.75
C LYS A 81 -13.24 4.85 9.76
N TYR A 82 -13.52 3.64 9.30
CA TYR A 82 -14.20 2.60 10.07
C TYR A 82 -13.26 1.47 10.52
N GLY A 83 -11.95 1.71 10.48
CA GLY A 83 -10.94 0.66 10.62
C GLY A 83 -10.92 -0.30 9.42
N MET A 84 -10.28 -1.45 9.58
CA MET A 84 -10.18 -2.50 8.55
C MET A 84 -10.57 -3.84 9.15
N LYS A 85 -11.86 -4.17 9.14
CA LYS A 85 -12.36 -5.47 9.63
C LYS A 85 -12.15 -6.51 8.54
N MET A 86 -11.54 -7.63 8.92
CA MET A 86 -11.18 -8.72 8.02
C MET A 86 -11.67 -10.05 8.59
N SER A 87 -12.08 -10.94 7.71
CA SER A 87 -12.21 -12.38 8.00
C SER A 87 -10.85 -13.03 7.78
N ILE A 88 -10.44 -13.89 8.72
CA ILE A 88 -9.11 -14.52 8.73
C ILE A 88 -9.31 -16.04 8.75
N SER A 89 -8.73 -16.73 7.78
CA SER A 89 -8.59 -18.19 7.78
C SER A 89 -7.12 -18.57 7.86
N ARG A 90 -6.80 -19.68 8.53
CA ARG A 90 -5.44 -20.21 8.58
C ARG A 90 -5.18 -21.04 7.32
N LEU A 91 -4.04 -20.83 6.68
CA LEU A 91 -3.59 -21.67 5.57
C LEU A 91 -3.24 -23.07 6.10
N ALA A 92 -3.67 -24.11 5.38
CA ALA A 92 -3.27 -25.49 5.68
C ALA A 92 -1.73 -25.60 5.60
N ALA A 93 -1.15 -26.36 6.52
CA ALA A 93 0.30 -26.58 6.57
C ALA A 93 0.78 -27.42 5.39
#